data_AF-A0AAN4RK54-F1
#
_entry.id   AF-A0AAN4RK54-F1
#
_cell.length_a   1.000
_cell.length_b   1.000
_cell.length_c   1.000
_cell.angle_alpha   90.00
_cell.angle_beta   90.00
_cell.angle_gamma   90.00
#
_symmetry.space_group_name_H-M   'P 1'
#
loop_
_entity.id
_entity.type
_entity.pdbx_description
1 polymer ?
#
loop_
_entity_poly.entity_id
_entity_poly.type
_entity_poly.pdbx_seq_one_letter_code
_entity_poly.pdbx_strand_id
1 'polypeptide(L)' 'MRKVVFYGAISLDGFLADEKDRLDWLFDTDLAGESTYESFEDKVDTVVMGRITYQEAKK' A
#
# COMPACT_ATOMS: atom_id res chain seq x y z
N MET A 1 2.06 4.39 23.92
CA MET A 1 1.29 5.38 23.12
C MET A 1 1.15 4.82 21.71
N ARG A 2 -0.06 4.77 21.15
CA ARG A 2 -0.28 4.25 19.79
C ARG A 2 0.22 5.27 18.76
N LYS A 3 0.99 4.82 17.77
CA LYS A 3 1.48 5.66 16.67
C LYS A 3 0.47 5.62 15.52
N VAL A 4 0.27 6.77 14.88
CA VAL A 4 -0.44 6.85 13.60
C VAL A 4 0.62 6.90 12.51
N VAL A 5 0.52 5.99 11.54
CA VAL A 5 1.53 5.82 10.49
C VAL A 5 0.81 5.71 9.16
N PHE A 6 1.35 6.37 8.14
CA PHE A 6 1.02 6.07 6.75
C PHE A 6 2.07 5.10 6.22
N TYR A 7 1.62 4.01 5.60
CA TYR A 7 2.47 2.99 5.03
C TYR A 7 1.89 2.58 3.67
N GLY A 8 2.74 2.54 2.64
CA GLY A 8 2.35 2.20 1.28
C GLY A 8 3.49 2.45 0.29
N ALA A 9 3.26 2.06 -0.95
CA ALA A 9 4.17 2.31 -2.07
C ALA A 9 3.73 3.56 -2.85
N ILE A 10 4.71 4.26 -3.43
CA ILE A 10 4.49 5.37 -4.36
C ILE A 10 5.41 5.18 -5.58
N SER A 11 5.01 5.74 -6.70
CA SER A 11 5.90 5.92 -7.85
C SER A 11 7.05 6.89 -7.48
N LEU A 12 8.11 6.88 -8.28
CA LEU A 12 9.30 7.73 -8.05
C LEU A 12 8.96 9.23 -8.05
N ASP A 13 7.94 9.62 -8.81
CA ASP A 13 7.41 10.97 -8.91
C ASP A 13 6.27 11.27 -7.91
N GLY A 14 5.95 10.34 -7.02
CA GLY A 14 5.15 10.61 -5.81
C GLY A 14 3.66 10.31 -5.90
N PHE A 15 3.23 9.46 -6.83
CA PHE A 15 1.82 9.08 -7.01
C PHE A 15 1.52 7.67 -6.47
N LEU A 16 0.29 7.46 -6.00
CA LEU A 16 -0.17 6.17 -5.48
C LEU A 16 -0.75 5.26 -6.57
N ALA A 17 -1.38 5.85 -7.58
CA ALA A 17 -2.04 5.17 -8.69
C ALA A 17 -1.88 6.02 -9.96
N ASP A 18 -2.15 5.41 -11.12
CA ASP A 18 -2.19 6.16 -12.38
C ASP A 18 -3.47 7.04 -12.48
N GLU A 19 -3.58 7.83 -13.55
CA GLU A 19 -4.74 8.73 -13.79
C GLU A 19 -6.09 8.00 -13.91
N LYS A 20 -6.08 6.66 -14.01
CA LYS A 20 -7.28 5.80 -14.11
C LYS A 20 -7.48 4.96 -12.84
N ASP A 21 -6.85 5.34 -11.73
CA ASP A 21 -6.85 4.63 -10.45
C ASP A 21 -6.28 3.19 -10.51
N ARG A 22 -5.42 2.88 -11.50
CA ARG A 22 -4.82 1.54 -11.65
C ARG A 22 -3.49 1.43 -10.92
N LEU A 23 -3.22 0.22 -10.46
CA LEU A 23 -2.02 -0.17 -9.74
C LEU A 23 -1.12 -1.12 -10.55
N ASP A 24 -1.31 -1.21 -11.87
CA ASP A 24 -0.55 -2.11 -12.75
C ASP A 24 0.97 -1.95 -12.53
N TRP A 25 1.44 -0.69 -12.45
CA TRP A 25 2.84 -0.36 -12.20
C TRP A 25 3.39 -0.98 -10.89
N LEU A 26 2.55 -1.07 -9.85
CA LEU A 26 2.93 -1.60 -8.56
C LEU A 26 3.09 -3.12 -8.60
N PHE A 27 2.16 -3.81 -9.26
CA PHE A 27 2.17 -5.28 -9.35
C PHE A 27 3.17 -5.82 -10.36
N ASP A 28 3.45 -5.05 -11.42
CA ASP A 28 4.47 -5.40 -12.42
C ASP A 28 5.91 -5.13 -11.93
N THR A 29 6.08 -4.49 -10.77
CA THR A 29 7.40 -4.20 -10.19
C THR A 29 7.97 -5.45 -9.51
N ASP A 30 9.10 -5.94 -10.02
CA ASP A 30 9.84 -7.05 -9.41
C ASP A 30 10.59 -6.57 -8.15
N LEU A 31 10.18 -7.11 -7.00
CA LEU A 31 10.79 -6.85 -5.70
C LEU A 31 11.94 -7.81 -5.36
N ALA A 32 12.32 -8.71 -6.28
CA ALA A 32 13.32 -9.75 -6.06
C ALA A 32 13.05 -10.63 -4.82
N GLY A 33 11.78 -10.72 -4.41
CA GLY A 33 11.35 -11.46 -3.22
C GLY A 33 11.57 -10.72 -1.89
N GLU A 34 11.95 -9.45 -1.89
CA GLU A 34 12.09 -8.64 -0.69
C GLU A 34 10.79 -7.89 -0.38
N SER A 35 10.24 -8.08 0.82
CA SER A 35 9.10 -7.33 1.33
C SER A 35 9.36 -6.89 2.77
N THR A 36 8.98 -5.64 3.08
CA THR A 36 8.98 -5.11 4.45
C THR A 36 7.58 -5.15 5.08
N TYR A 37 6.60 -5.64 4.32
CA TYR A 37 5.18 -5.59 4.63
C TYR A 37 4.85 -6.43 5.87
N GLU A 38 5.33 -7.67 5.90
CA GLU A 38 5.02 -8.66 6.94
C GLU A 38 5.48 -8.17 8.32
N SER A 39 6.73 -7.67 8.40
CA SER A 39 7.30 -7.13 9.63
C SER A 39 6.61 -5.84 10.13
N PHE A 40 5.93 -5.13 9.23
CA PHE A 40 5.12 -3.95 9.57
C PHE A 40 3.73 -4.37 10.05
N GLU A 41 3.07 -5.27 9.33
CA GLU A 41 1.74 -5.78 9.67
C GLU A 41 1.68 -6.42 11.05
N ASP A 42 2.70 -7.17 11.46
CA ASP A 42 2.80 -7.77 12.80
C ASP A 42 2.70 -6.76 13.95
N LYS A 43 2.92 -5.47 13.66
CA LYS A 43 2.87 -4.36 14.63
C LYS A 43 1.58 -3.55 14.55
N VAL A 44 0.67 -3.90 13.65
CA VAL A 44 -0.56 -3.16 13.36
C VAL A 44 -1.78 -4.02 13.70
N ASP A 45 -2.60 -3.52 14.61
CA ASP A 45 -3.85 -4.15 15.05
C ASP A 45 -5.10 -3.43 14.51
N THR A 46 -4.93 -2.31 13.79
CA THR A 46 -6.03 -1.49 13.29
C THR A 46 -5.63 -0.76 12.01
N VAL A 47 -6.42 -0.91 10.96
CA VAL A 47 -6.26 -0.19 9.69
C VAL A 47 -7.41 0.78 9.47
N VAL A 48 -7.11 1.94 8.89
CA VAL A 48 -8.10 2.95 8.48
C VAL A 48 -7.79 3.33 7.03
N MET A 49 -8.79 3.25 6.16
CA MET A 49 -8.63 3.54 4.74
C MET A 49 -9.91 4.14 4.15
N GLY A 50 -9.76 4.87 3.04
CA GLY A 50 -10.90 5.43 2.31
C GLY A 50 -11.72 4.34 1.61
N ARG A 51 -12.96 4.68 1.23
CA ARG A 51 -13.88 3.76 0.55
C ARG A 51 -13.28 3.13 -0.71
N ILE A 52 -12.59 3.92 -1.53
CA ILE A 52 -12.00 3.45 -2.80
C ILE A 52 -10.89 2.43 -2.52
N THR A 53 -9.95 2.76 -1.63
CA THR A 53 -8.88 1.85 -1.18
C THR A 53 -9.44 0.56 -0.59
N TYR A 54 -10.52 0.63 0.20
CA TYR A 54 -11.17 -0.55 0.76
C TYR A 54 -11.75 -1.48 -0.33
N GLN A 55 -12.37 -0.91 -1.36
CA GLN A 55 -12.90 -1.73 -2.47
C GLN A 55 -11.78 -2.37 -3.28
N GLU A 56 -10.66 -1.67 -3.48
CA GLU A 56 -9.50 -2.22 -4.18
C GLU A 56 -8.86 -3.37 -3.40
N ALA A 57 -8.57 -3.17 -2.11
CA ALA A 57 -7.94 -4.17 -1.25
C ALA A 57 -8.81 -5.41 -1.00
N LYS A 58 -10.12 -5.34 -1.28
CA LYS A 58 -11.05 -6.45 -1.12
C LYS A 58 -11.09 -7.39 -2.34
N LYS A 59 -10.65 -6.92 -3.51
CA LYS A 59 -10.67 -7.71 -4.75
C LYS A 59 -9.77 -8.93 -4.63
#